data_AF-R0MFE2-F1
#
_entry.id   AF-R0MFE2-F1
#
_cell.length_a   1.000
_cell.length_b   1.000
_cell.length_c   1.000
_cell.angle_alpha   90.00
_cell.angle_beta   90.00
_cell.angle_gamma   90.00
#
_symmetry.space_group_name_H-M   'P 1'
#
loop_
_entity.id
_entity.type
_entity.pdbx_description
1 polymer ?
#
loop_
_entity_poly.entity_id
_entity_poly.type
_entity_poly.pdbx_seq_one_letter_code
_entity_poly.pdbx_strand_id
1 'polypeptide(L)'
;MYNFSKFYELTSLRLKKIKIRKGLNQDLMWIKKKKWDLEQNTLLDKEKICSIMYKDLLYVGHEDGFVQAYSEDLLFSFKAYDLRFDYLESCDVLERVTAIDRFETGGVSHNLIIANERNIKIIEVRNSESTKNIINNNLSKTYNNTLLKEFNNIHSYMINSVSVSKDEQVFISSDYLVVNLWHTDRLDVGYTLLDIRPKKGDELVFVINVSKFSDHDSNLFGYSTTAGDIVINDIRISSKSETVNTISCKDMNHLDGALKSISDFNFIDQNLICARNLNSILMFDARNTSKEIFKTEIGENLFKSPDVFDTEAVYAKI
;
A
#
# COMPACT_ATOMS: atom_id res chain seq x y z
N MET A 1 18.28 -46.40 -10.38
CA MET A 1 18.70 -45.77 -11.65
C MET A 1 17.48 -45.10 -12.28
N TYR A 2 17.14 -43.88 -11.85
CA TYR A 2 16.34 -42.89 -12.59
C TYR A 2 16.67 -41.53 -11.95
N ASN A 3 17.18 -40.61 -12.76
CA ASN A 3 17.82 -39.36 -12.36
C ASN A 3 16.83 -38.38 -11.72
N PHE A 4 17.10 -38.00 -10.47
CA PHE A 4 16.59 -36.76 -9.88
C PHE A 4 17.49 -35.61 -10.32
N SER A 5 17.17 -34.98 -11.44
CA SER A 5 17.74 -33.68 -11.79
C SER A 5 16.75 -32.91 -12.67
N LYS A 6 16.58 -31.62 -12.32
CA LYS A 6 15.62 -30.63 -12.81
C LYS A 6 14.28 -30.65 -12.08
N PHE A 7 14.10 -29.67 -11.19
CA PHE A 7 13.04 -28.67 -11.28
C PHE A 7 13.39 -27.56 -10.26
N TYR A 8 14.07 -26.53 -10.77
CA TYR A 8 14.36 -25.29 -10.04
C TYR A 8 13.23 -24.28 -10.29
N GLU A 9 12.85 -23.59 -9.21
CA GLU A 9 12.60 -22.14 -9.06
C GLU A 9 11.53 -21.41 -9.89
N LEU A 10 10.88 -20.43 -9.23
CA LEU A 10 10.31 -19.13 -9.68
C LEU A 10 9.15 -18.74 -8.72
N THR A 11 8.99 -17.52 -8.14
CA THR A 11 9.35 -16.15 -8.58
C THR A 11 9.42 -15.13 -7.41
N SER A 12 10.39 -14.20 -7.44
CA SER A 12 10.31 -12.86 -6.80
C SER A 12 10.83 -11.79 -7.77
N LEU A 13 10.40 -10.53 -7.61
CA LEU A 13 10.46 -9.47 -8.64
C LEU A 13 11.48 -8.37 -8.29
N ARG A 14 12.31 -7.96 -9.25
CA ARG A 14 13.12 -6.72 -9.16
C ARG A 14 13.31 -6.11 -10.56
N LEU A 15 13.07 -4.80 -10.68
CA LEU A 15 13.06 -4.04 -11.93
C LEU A 15 14.49 -3.74 -12.43
N LYS A 16 14.99 -4.47 -13.44
CA LYS A 16 16.29 -4.15 -14.07
C LYS A 16 16.20 -3.36 -15.38
N LYS A 17 15.03 -3.23 -16.00
CA LYS A 17 14.77 -2.30 -17.12
C LYS A 17 13.28 -2.24 -17.42
N ILE A 18 12.70 -1.04 -17.39
CA ILE A 18 11.33 -0.83 -17.87
C ILE A 18 11.45 -0.54 -19.36
N LYS A 19 11.23 -1.54 -20.20
CA LYS A 19 11.07 -1.29 -21.64
C LYS A 19 9.62 -0.95 -21.94
N ILE A 20 9.37 0.32 -22.23
CA ILE A 20 8.08 0.76 -22.76
C ILE A 20 7.98 0.25 -24.20
N ARG A 21 7.19 -0.80 -24.43
CA ARG A 21 6.70 -1.12 -25.78
C ARG A 21 5.37 -0.41 -25.99
N LYS A 22 5.33 0.49 -26.98
CA LYS A 22 4.05 0.88 -27.60
C LYS A 22 3.51 -0.34 -28.34
N GLY A 23 2.64 -1.11 -27.69
CA GLY A 23 1.83 -2.10 -28.39
C GLY A 23 0.77 -1.38 -29.22
N LEU A 24 0.93 -1.36 -30.55
CA LEU A 24 -0.17 -1.12 -31.45
C LEU A 24 -1.03 -2.38 -31.46
N ASN A 25 -1.91 -2.54 -30.47
CA ASN A 25 -3.05 -3.44 -30.61
C ASN A 25 -4.24 -2.61 -31.05
N GLN A 26 -4.77 -2.95 -32.22
CA GLN A 26 -5.87 -2.26 -32.91
C GLN A 26 -7.25 -2.46 -32.27
N ASP A 27 -7.33 -3.04 -31.07
CA ASP A 27 -8.61 -3.26 -30.39
C ASP A 27 -8.74 -2.36 -29.16
N LEU A 28 -9.70 -1.43 -29.26
CA LEU A 28 -10.17 -0.45 -28.26
C LEU A 28 -9.26 0.78 -28.04
N MET A 29 -9.59 1.87 -28.76
CA MET A 29 -8.91 3.18 -28.77
C MET A 29 -8.81 3.94 -27.43
N TRP A 30 -9.32 3.42 -26.32
CA TRP A 30 -9.43 4.17 -25.05
C TRP A 30 -8.49 3.70 -23.92
N ILE A 31 -7.64 2.70 -24.14
CA ILE A 31 -6.68 2.27 -23.12
C ILE A 31 -5.26 2.29 -23.68
N LYS A 32 -4.55 3.41 -23.53
CA LYS A 32 -3.08 3.41 -23.51
C LYS A 32 -2.63 2.69 -22.24
N LYS A 33 -2.58 1.36 -22.25
CA LYS A 33 -2.01 0.57 -21.16
C LYS A 33 -0.49 0.80 -21.15
N LYS A 34 0.02 1.56 -20.18
CA LYS A 34 1.47 1.61 -19.89
C LYS A 34 1.80 0.29 -19.19
N LYS A 35 2.25 -0.71 -19.96
CA LYS A 35 2.62 -2.03 -19.43
C LYS A 35 4.05 -1.95 -18.90
N TRP A 36 4.22 -2.28 -17.62
CA TRP A 36 5.53 -2.43 -17.00
C TRP A 36 5.86 -3.92 -17.03
N ASP A 37 6.80 -4.33 -17.89
CA ASP A 37 7.32 -5.68 -17.86
C ASP A 37 8.39 -5.75 -16.77
N LEU A 38 8.10 -6.44 -15.65
CA LEU A 38 9.12 -6.80 -14.67
C LEU A 38 9.86 -8.05 -15.16
N GLU A 39 11.15 -7.93 -15.43
CA GLU A 39 12.02 -9.08 -15.63
C GLU A 39 12.29 -9.76 -14.27
N GLN A 40 12.16 -11.08 -14.20
CA GLN A 40 12.45 -11.86 -13.00
C GLN A 40 13.97 -11.91 -12.79
N ASN A 41 14.47 -11.41 -11.65
CA ASN A 41 15.89 -11.45 -11.30
C ASN A 41 16.26 -12.80 -10.68
N THR A 42 17.53 -13.18 -10.85
CA THR A 42 18.16 -14.36 -10.27
C THR A 42 18.45 -14.19 -8.76
N LEU A 43 18.38 -15.30 -8.02
CA LEU A 43 18.33 -15.45 -6.55
C LEU A 43 19.39 -14.74 -5.67
N LEU A 44 20.41 -14.10 -6.23
CA LEU A 44 21.63 -13.74 -5.50
C LEU A 44 21.67 -12.33 -4.91
N ASP A 45 20.82 -11.39 -5.33
CA ASP A 45 20.80 -10.03 -4.79
C ASP A 45 19.44 -9.70 -4.12
N LYS A 46 19.37 -9.92 -2.80
CA LYS A 46 18.20 -9.71 -1.94
C LYS A 46 17.89 -8.21 -1.71
N GLU A 47 17.31 -7.52 -2.68
CA GLU A 47 16.53 -6.31 -2.40
C GLU A 47 15.06 -6.68 -2.53
N LYS A 48 14.41 -6.98 -1.40
CA LYS A 48 12.99 -7.34 -1.36
C LYS A 48 12.15 -6.06 -1.35
N ILE A 49 11.23 -5.94 -2.31
CA ILE A 49 10.27 -4.84 -2.38
C ILE A 49 9.17 -5.09 -1.35
N CYS A 50 8.85 -4.09 -0.55
CA CYS A 50 7.84 -4.19 0.52
C CYS A 50 6.59 -3.37 0.23
N SER A 51 6.75 -2.18 -0.37
CA SER A 51 5.63 -1.28 -0.64
C SER A 51 5.73 -0.69 -2.04
N ILE A 52 4.57 -0.45 -2.65
CA ILE A 52 4.47 0.11 -3.99
C ILE A 52 3.29 1.08 -4.04
N MET A 53 3.51 2.23 -4.67
CA MET A 53 2.48 3.23 -4.89
C MET A 53 2.66 3.85 -6.27
N TYR A 54 1.57 4.00 -7.01
CA TYR A 54 1.57 4.63 -8.33
C TYR A 54 0.61 5.82 -8.35
N LYS A 55 1.15 7.01 -8.58
CA LYS A 55 0.41 8.24 -8.93
C LYS A 55 0.97 8.75 -10.26
N ASP A 56 1.71 9.86 -10.26
CA ASP A 56 2.40 10.36 -11.46
C ASP A 56 3.70 9.59 -11.73
N LEU A 57 4.33 9.14 -10.65
CA LEU A 57 5.54 8.32 -10.63
C LEU A 57 5.23 7.01 -9.90
N LEU A 58 6.02 5.98 -10.21
CA LEU A 58 6.01 4.73 -9.46
C LEU A 58 7.00 4.85 -8.30
N TYR A 59 6.50 4.78 -7.07
CA TYR A 59 7.28 4.76 -5.85
C TYR A 59 7.38 3.34 -5.32
N VAL A 60 8.60 2.96 -4.91
CA VAL A 60 8.92 1.61 -4.43
C VAL A 60 9.70 1.73 -3.13
N GLY A 61 9.20 1.06 -2.09
CA GLY A 61 9.87 0.89 -0.81
C GLY A 61 10.47 -0.49 -0.68
N HIS A 62 11.69 -0.55 -0.16
CA HIS A 62 12.46 -1.79 0.02
C HIS A 62 12.53 -2.21 1.48
N GLU A 63 12.87 -3.49 1.69
CA GLU A 63 13.15 -4.06 3.01
C GLU A 63 14.38 -3.42 3.67
N ASP A 64 15.38 -3.02 2.87
CA ASP A 64 16.63 -2.40 3.34
C ASP A 64 16.49 -0.88 3.67
N GLY A 65 15.27 -0.38 3.76
CA GLY A 65 14.97 1.03 4.07
C GLY A 65 15.18 2.01 2.93
N PHE A 66 15.45 1.54 1.72
CA PHE A 66 15.55 2.38 0.52
C PHE A 66 14.19 2.71 -0.08
N VAL A 67 14.09 3.93 -0.61
CA VAL A 67 12.94 4.43 -1.35
C VAL A 67 13.41 4.86 -2.72
N GLN A 68 12.72 4.37 -3.76
CA GLN A 68 13.03 4.61 -5.15
C GLN A 68 11.82 5.14 -5.89
N ALA A 69 12.04 6.09 -6.81
CA ALA A 69 10.99 6.62 -7.68
C ALA A 69 11.34 6.43 -9.15
N TYR A 70 10.36 6.02 -9.95
CA TYR A 70 10.50 5.70 -11.37
C TYR A 70 9.47 6.46 -12.21
N SER A 71 9.89 6.99 -13.36
CA SER A 71 8.99 7.51 -14.41
C SER A 71 8.98 6.59 -15.63
N GLU A 72 10.18 6.37 -16.16
CA GLU A 72 10.52 5.39 -17.20
C GLU A 72 11.85 4.71 -16.81
N ASP A 73 12.81 5.53 -16.39
CA ASP A 73 14.01 5.12 -15.68
C ASP A 73 13.93 5.52 -14.19
N LEU A 74 14.89 5.03 -13.39
CA LEU A 74 15.08 5.44 -11.99
C LEU A 74 15.40 6.94 -11.92
N LEU A 75 14.53 7.71 -11.26
CA LEU A 75 14.70 9.15 -11.06
C LEU A 75 15.60 9.44 -9.86
N PHE A 76 15.25 8.88 -8.71
CA PHE A 76 16.01 9.03 -7.49
C PHE A 76 15.89 7.79 -6.61
N SER A 77 16.91 7.58 -5.79
CA SER A 77 17.00 6.54 -4.77
C SER A 77 17.67 7.14 -3.55
N PHE A 78 17.11 6.92 -2.37
CA PHE A 78 17.72 7.32 -1.11
C PHE A 78 17.36 6.35 0.01
N LYS A 79 18.19 6.30 1.05
CA LYS A 79 17.92 5.53 2.26
C LYS A 79 17.06 6.36 3.20
N ALA A 80 15.85 5.90 3.50
CA ALA A 80 14.89 6.59 4.36
C ALA A 80 15.00 6.16 5.83
N TYR A 81 15.28 4.88 6.07
CA TYR A 81 15.37 4.30 7.41
C TYR A 81 16.64 3.49 7.59
N ASP A 82 17.11 3.45 8.84
CA ASP A 82 18.21 2.61 9.31
C ASP A 82 17.67 1.72 10.43
N LEU A 83 18.27 0.54 10.63
CA LEU A 83 17.98 -0.32 11.76
C LEU A 83 18.24 0.46 13.06
N ARG A 84 17.26 0.50 13.95
CA ARG A 84 17.35 1.18 15.25
C ARG A 84 16.82 0.27 16.34
N PHE A 85 17.39 0.37 17.54
CA PHE A 85 16.85 -0.30 18.72
C PHE A 85 15.99 0.67 19.52
N ASP A 86 14.74 0.30 19.80
CA ASP A 86 13.89 1.02 20.74
C ASP A 86 14.15 0.49 22.16
N TYR A 87 14.73 1.35 23.01
CA TYR A 87 15.04 1.00 24.40
C TYR A 87 13.79 0.94 25.29
N LEU A 88 12.72 1.66 24.96
CA LEU A 88 11.52 1.69 25.78
C LEU A 88 10.75 0.38 25.65
N GLU A 89 10.59 -0.10 24.42
CA GLU A 89 9.94 -1.37 24.10
C GLU A 89 10.92 -2.56 24.06
N SER A 90 12.23 -2.29 24.20
CA SER A 90 13.30 -3.30 24.11
C SER A 90 13.21 -4.17 22.86
N CYS A 91 13.01 -3.54 21.71
CA CYS A 91 12.76 -4.21 20.43
C CYS A 91 13.52 -3.53 19.29
N ASP A 92 13.97 -4.33 18.32
CA ASP A 92 14.53 -3.81 17.07
C ASP A 92 13.42 -3.24 16.17
N VAL A 93 13.59 -1.99 15.76
CA VAL A 93 12.76 -1.35 14.74
C VAL A 93 13.48 -1.51 13.40
N LEU A 94 12.92 -2.36 12.54
CA LEU A 94 13.46 -2.64 11.21
C LEU A 94 13.42 -1.41 10.31
N GLU A 95 14.37 -1.34 9.38
CA GLU A 95 14.47 -0.30 8.37
C GLU A 95 13.41 -0.43 7.25
N ARG A 96 12.68 -1.54 7.20
CA ARG A 96 11.71 -1.86 6.14
C ARG A 96 10.67 -0.74 5.96
N VAL A 97 10.49 -0.35 4.69
CA VAL A 97 9.47 0.63 4.31
C VAL A 97 8.11 -0.07 4.12
N THR A 98 7.23 0.06 5.10
CA THR A 98 5.92 -0.62 5.12
C THR A 98 4.89 0.06 4.24
N ALA A 99 4.87 1.40 4.22
CA ALA A 99 3.92 2.17 3.42
C ALA A 99 4.56 3.44 2.85
N ILE A 100 4.11 3.84 1.66
CA ILE A 100 4.52 5.06 0.99
C ILE A 100 3.28 5.73 0.40
N ASP A 101 3.15 7.03 0.66
CA ASP A 101 2.26 7.89 -0.10
C ASP A 101 2.95 9.23 -0.42
N ARG A 102 2.34 10.02 -1.30
CA ARG A 102 2.81 11.34 -1.74
C ARG A 102 1.67 12.33 -1.65
N PHE A 103 2.00 13.54 -1.25
CA PHE A 103 1.16 14.73 -1.40
C PHE A 103 1.88 15.82 -2.18
N GLU A 104 1.13 16.69 -2.83
CA GLU A 104 1.63 17.89 -3.46
C GLU A 104 1.42 19.11 -2.56
N THR A 105 2.26 20.11 -2.74
CA THR A 105 2.14 21.43 -2.07
C THR A 105 2.06 22.55 -3.11
N GLY A 106 1.80 22.20 -4.38
CA GLY A 106 1.86 23.12 -5.53
C GLY A 106 3.27 23.54 -5.94
N GLY A 107 4.31 23.01 -5.27
CA GLY A 107 5.71 23.25 -5.58
C GLY A 107 6.27 22.34 -6.68
N VAL A 108 7.56 22.49 -6.97
CA VAL A 108 8.32 21.61 -7.88
C VAL A 108 8.96 20.42 -7.15
N SER A 109 8.73 20.30 -5.85
CA SER A 109 9.24 19.20 -5.02
C SER A 109 8.19 18.11 -4.83
N HIS A 110 8.67 16.90 -4.62
CA HIS A 110 7.84 15.75 -4.28
C HIS A 110 7.88 15.57 -2.76
N ASN A 111 6.75 15.79 -2.08
CA ASN A 111 6.64 15.50 -0.67
C ASN A 111 6.14 14.07 -0.47
N LEU A 112 6.97 13.25 0.15
CA LEU A 112 6.72 11.84 0.40
C LEU A 112 6.43 11.64 1.88
N ILE A 113 5.39 10.85 2.16
CA ILE A 113 5.10 10.32 3.48
C ILE A 113 5.44 8.84 3.45
N ILE A 114 6.38 8.45 4.30
CA ILE A 114 6.98 7.13 4.26
C ILE A 114 6.90 6.57 5.67
N ALA A 115 6.37 5.37 5.83
CA ALA A 115 6.31 4.68 7.12
C ALA A 115 7.28 3.50 7.14
N ASN A 116 7.86 3.27 8.31
CA ASN A 116 8.35 1.95 8.69
C ASN A 116 7.37 1.34 9.70
N GLU A 117 7.79 0.34 10.46
CA GLU A 117 6.92 -0.35 11.42
C GLU A 117 6.39 0.52 12.56
N ARG A 118 7.12 1.57 12.98
CA ARG A 118 6.76 2.38 14.17
C ARG A 118 6.76 3.89 13.94
N ASN A 119 7.43 4.32 12.89
CA ASN A 119 7.78 5.70 12.62
C ASN A 119 7.25 6.11 11.24
N ILE A 120 6.91 7.39 11.13
CA ILE A 120 6.53 8.04 9.89
C ILE A 120 7.49 9.19 9.63
N LYS A 121 8.01 9.28 8.41
CA LYS A 121 8.85 10.38 7.95
C LYS A 121 8.18 11.11 6.81
N ILE A 122 8.23 12.43 6.87
CA ILE A 122 7.87 13.31 5.77
C ILE A 122 9.17 13.84 5.17
N ILE A 123 9.39 13.53 3.90
CA ILE A 123 10.62 13.85 3.18
C ILE A 123 10.25 14.62 1.92
N GLU A 124 10.87 15.78 1.76
CA GLU A 124 10.80 16.55 0.53
C GLU A 124 11.94 16.11 -0.38
N VAL A 125 11.61 15.74 -1.62
CA VAL A 125 12.58 15.38 -2.66
C VAL A 125 12.50 16.40 -3.77
N ARG A 126 13.61 17.10 -4.02
CA ARG A 126 13.67 18.17 -5.01
C ARG A 126 14.85 17.94 -5.95
N ASN A 127 14.66 18.22 -7.24
CA ASN A 127 15.77 18.26 -8.19
C ASN A 127 16.75 19.39 -7.80
N SER A 128 18.05 19.14 -7.93
CA SER A 128 19.10 20.11 -7.56
C SER A 128 19.11 21.37 -8.44
N GLU A 129 18.39 21.36 -9.56
CA GLU A 129 18.29 22.48 -10.49
C GLU A 129 17.49 23.68 -9.97
N SER A 130 17.71 24.83 -10.64
CA SER A 130 16.94 26.04 -10.38
C SER A 130 15.45 25.84 -10.72
N THR A 131 14.55 26.49 -9.99
CA THR A 131 13.10 26.38 -10.20
C THR A 131 12.69 26.69 -11.64
N LYS A 132 13.35 27.66 -12.28
CA LYS A 132 13.12 28.01 -13.68
C LYS A 132 13.47 26.86 -14.63
N ASN A 133 14.57 26.16 -14.39
CA ASN A 133 14.99 25.02 -15.21
C ASN A 133 14.04 23.84 -15.02
N ILE A 134 13.62 23.58 -13.78
CA ILE A 134 12.67 22.49 -13.48
C ILE A 134 11.32 22.74 -14.19
N ILE A 135 10.78 23.95 -14.10
CA ILE A 135 9.53 24.32 -14.79
C ILE A 135 9.68 24.19 -16.32
N ASN A 136 10.85 24.51 -16.85
CA ASN A 136 11.16 24.35 -18.28
C ASN A 136 11.54 22.90 -18.67
N ASN A 137 11.36 21.91 -17.78
CA ASN A 137 11.72 20.50 -17.96
C ASN A 137 13.22 20.23 -18.23
N ASN A 138 14.10 21.16 -17.89
CA ASN A 138 15.55 20.94 -17.88
C ASN A 138 15.95 20.33 -16.52
N LEU A 139 15.71 19.03 -16.38
CA LEU A 139 15.92 18.29 -15.13
C LEU A 139 17.36 17.74 -15.06
N SER A 140 18.03 17.92 -13.92
CA SER A 140 19.27 17.18 -13.64
C SER A 140 18.97 15.75 -13.18
N LYS A 141 19.98 14.88 -13.21
CA LYS A 141 19.91 13.52 -12.65
C LYS A 141 20.05 13.50 -11.12
N THR A 142 20.40 14.62 -10.51
CA THR A 142 20.64 14.72 -9.07
C THR A 142 19.40 15.27 -8.36
N TYR A 143 18.99 14.55 -7.32
CA TYR A 143 17.91 14.93 -6.43
C TYR A 143 18.45 15.06 -5.01
N ASN A 144 18.03 16.12 -4.33
CA ASN A 144 18.30 16.33 -2.93
C ASN A 144 17.06 15.90 -2.14
N ASN A 145 17.28 15.22 -1.02
CA ASN A 145 16.24 14.84 -0.08
C ASN A 145 16.42 15.60 1.24
N THR A 146 15.34 16.18 1.75
CA THR A 146 15.30 16.91 3.01
C THR A 146 14.24 16.30 3.91
N LEU A 147 14.63 15.86 5.10
CA LEU A 147 13.69 15.40 6.11
C LEU A 147 12.96 16.62 6.69
N LEU A 148 11.64 16.69 6.48
CA LEU A 148 10.80 17.75 7.04
C LEU A 148 10.39 17.42 8.47
N LYS A 149 9.97 16.17 8.72
CA LYS A 149 9.55 15.70 10.03
C LYS A 149 9.72 14.20 10.17
N GLU A 150 10.03 13.76 11.38
CA GLU A 150 9.97 12.37 11.80
C GLU A 150 9.05 12.26 13.02
N PHE A 151 8.14 11.30 12.97
CA PHE A 151 7.27 10.91 14.05
C PHE A 151 7.69 9.53 14.52
N ASN A 152 7.95 9.39 15.82
CA ASN A 152 8.43 8.14 16.39
C ASN A 152 7.35 7.51 17.27
N ASN A 153 7.23 6.19 17.20
CA ASN A 153 6.35 5.38 18.05
C ASN A 153 4.90 5.90 18.13
N ILE A 154 4.33 6.24 16.96
CA ILE A 154 2.97 6.77 16.85
C ILE A 154 1.92 5.69 17.15
N HIS A 155 2.20 4.48 16.71
CA HIS A 155 1.32 3.33 16.78
C HIS A 155 1.91 2.29 17.72
N SER A 156 1.04 1.60 18.47
CA SER A 156 1.46 0.51 19.35
C SER A 156 1.80 -0.75 18.56
N TYR A 157 1.22 -0.90 17.37
CA TYR A 157 1.45 -2.01 16.45
C TYR A 157 2.13 -1.53 15.16
N MET A 158 2.49 -2.48 14.30
CA MET A 158 3.14 -2.18 13.03
C MET A 158 2.24 -1.33 12.14
N ILE A 159 2.77 -0.21 11.65
CA ILE A 159 2.08 0.64 10.68
C ILE A 159 1.94 -0.14 9.38
N ASN A 160 0.70 -0.40 8.98
CA ASN A 160 0.37 -1.17 7.78
C ASN A 160 0.12 -0.27 6.56
N SER A 161 -0.40 0.94 6.77
CA SER A 161 -0.74 1.83 5.68
C SER A 161 -0.68 3.30 6.06
N VAL A 162 -0.44 4.12 5.05
CA VAL A 162 -0.51 5.57 5.09
C VAL A 162 -1.24 6.02 3.84
N SER A 163 -2.16 6.97 3.97
CA SER A 163 -2.91 7.50 2.84
C SER A 163 -3.22 8.97 3.03
N VAL A 164 -3.00 9.77 2.00
CA VAL A 164 -3.24 11.22 1.95
C VAL A 164 -4.64 11.48 1.42
N SER A 165 -5.34 12.47 1.97
CA SER A 165 -6.63 12.94 1.48
C SER A 165 -6.51 13.60 0.10
N LYS A 166 -7.62 13.64 -0.65
CA LYS A 166 -7.65 14.24 -1.98
C LYS A 166 -7.27 15.73 -2.02
N ASP A 167 -7.55 16.47 -0.95
CA ASP A 167 -7.20 17.89 -0.81
C ASP A 167 -5.78 18.12 -0.24
N GLU A 168 -5.05 17.03 0.06
CA GLU A 168 -3.66 17.03 0.49
C GLU A 168 -3.39 17.79 1.80
N GLN A 169 -4.46 18.08 2.56
CA GLN A 169 -4.37 18.79 3.85
C GLN A 169 -4.16 17.83 5.02
N VAL A 170 -4.66 16.60 4.89
CA VAL A 170 -4.58 15.59 5.94
C VAL A 170 -4.12 14.26 5.36
N PHE A 171 -3.62 13.41 6.24
CA PHE A 171 -3.33 12.03 5.91
C PHE A 171 -3.69 11.14 7.09
N ILE A 172 -4.00 9.88 6.80
CA ILE A 172 -4.22 8.86 7.81
C ILE A 172 -3.03 7.92 7.86
N SER A 173 -2.77 7.41 9.05
CA SER A 173 -1.92 6.25 9.27
C SER A 173 -2.73 5.21 10.03
N SER A 174 -2.51 3.95 9.72
CA SER A 174 -3.16 2.86 10.43
C SER A 174 -2.18 1.80 10.87
N ASP A 175 -2.57 1.10 11.93
CA ASP A 175 -2.00 -0.17 12.34
C ASP A 175 -3.10 -1.25 12.28
N TYR A 176 -2.98 -2.32 13.08
CA TYR A 176 -3.97 -3.39 13.13
C TYR A 176 -5.28 -3.04 13.84
N LEU A 177 -5.31 -2.01 14.69
CA LEU A 177 -6.45 -1.71 15.57
C LEU A 177 -6.88 -0.25 15.54
N VAL A 178 -6.04 0.65 15.04
CA VAL A 178 -6.22 2.10 15.16
C VAL A 178 -5.96 2.77 13.82
N VAL A 179 -6.79 3.77 13.49
CA VAL A 179 -6.56 4.73 12.40
C VAL A 179 -6.42 6.11 13.02
N ASN A 180 -5.27 6.74 12.79
CA ASN A 180 -4.97 8.10 13.21
C ASN A 180 -4.99 9.05 12.01
N LEU A 181 -5.44 10.28 12.23
CA LEU A 181 -5.48 11.39 11.29
C LEU A 181 -4.44 12.44 11.69
N TRP A 182 -3.75 12.94 10.69
CA TRP A 182 -2.66 13.89 10.80
C TRP A 182 -2.88 15.02 9.82
N HIS A 183 -2.48 16.23 10.19
CA HIS A 183 -2.43 17.34 9.26
C HIS A 183 -1.07 17.37 8.57
N THR A 184 -1.02 17.61 7.25
CA THR A 184 0.24 17.64 6.48
C THR A 184 1.16 18.80 6.90
N ASP A 185 0.59 19.98 7.19
CA ASP A 185 1.36 21.12 7.69
C ASP A 185 1.57 21.14 9.22
N ARG A 186 0.59 20.66 10.01
CA ARG A 186 0.63 20.70 11.49
C ARG A 186 0.94 19.32 12.06
N LEU A 187 2.23 19.02 12.08
CA LEU A 187 2.76 17.69 12.38
C LEU A 187 3.04 17.46 13.87
N ASP A 188 2.35 18.15 14.77
CA ASP A 188 2.58 18.05 16.23
C ASP A 188 1.46 17.32 16.97
N VAL A 189 0.27 17.20 16.34
CA VAL A 189 -0.92 16.61 16.97
C VAL A 189 -1.59 15.65 15.99
N GLY A 190 -1.72 14.39 16.40
CA GLY A 190 -2.52 13.38 15.71
C GLY A 190 -3.86 13.15 16.42
N TYR A 191 -4.89 12.81 15.66
CA TYR A 191 -6.24 12.52 16.17
C TYR A 191 -6.62 11.09 15.85
N THR A 192 -7.09 10.33 16.83
CA THR A 192 -7.58 8.98 16.56
C THR A 192 -8.99 9.04 15.95
N LEU A 193 -9.10 8.60 14.70
CA LEU A 193 -10.39 8.43 14.02
C LEU A 193 -11.04 7.13 14.45
N LEU A 194 -10.35 6.01 14.34
CA LEU A 194 -10.91 4.69 14.62
C LEU A 194 -10.06 3.97 15.66
N ASP A 195 -10.72 3.31 16.60
CA ASP A 195 -10.08 2.44 17.60
C ASP A 195 -10.97 1.22 17.82
N ILE A 196 -10.56 0.08 17.27
CA ILE A 196 -11.29 -1.19 17.36
C ILE A 196 -10.72 -2.10 18.47
N ARG A 197 -9.92 -1.56 19.40
CA ARG A 197 -9.42 -2.36 20.53
C ARG A 197 -10.60 -2.98 21.30
N PRO A 198 -10.59 -4.31 21.53
CA PRO A 198 -11.67 -4.96 22.24
C PRO A 198 -11.75 -4.41 23.66
N LYS A 199 -12.97 -4.26 24.18
CA LYS A 199 -13.15 -3.90 25.59
C LYS A 199 -12.68 -5.07 26.45
N LYS A 200 -12.34 -4.78 27.70
CA LYS A 200 -11.85 -5.79 28.63
C LYS A 200 -12.87 -6.94 28.77
N GLY A 201 -12.53 -8.11 28.24
CA GLY A 201 -13.38 -9.31 28.25
C GLY A 201 -13.98 -9.70 26.90
N ASP A 202 -13.89 -8.84 25.89
CA ASP A 202 -14.33 -9.16 24.53
C ASP A 202 -13.19 -9.81 23.72
N GLU A 203 -13.53 -10.75 22.86
CA GLU A 203 -12.57 -11.36 21.92
C GLU A 203 -12.36 -10.46 20.69
N LEU A 204 -11.12 -10.43 20.18
CA LEU A 204 -10.80 -9.70 18.95
C LEU A 204 -11.33 -10.49 17.74
N VAL A 205 -12.33 -9.94 17.07
CA VAL A 205 -12.97 -10.59 15.91
C VAL A 205 -12.18 -10.38 14.62
N PHE A 206 -11.64 -9.18 14.41
CA PHE A 206 -10.91 -8.82 13.20
C PHE A 206 -9.85 -7.75 13.47
N VAL A 207 -8.92 -7.61 12.53
CA VAL A 207 -7.93 -6.52 12.49
C VAL A 207 -8.04 -5.75 11.17
N ILE A 208 -7.48 -4.55 11.18
CA ILE A 208 -7.36 -3.68 10.01
C ILE A 208 -6.15 -4.12 9.19
N ASN A 209 -6.34 -4.37 7.89
CA ASN A 209 -5.26 -4.74 6.98
C ASN A 209 -4.69 -3.52 6.25
N VAL A 210 -5.56 -2.64 5.76
CA VAL A 210 -5.18 -1.40 5.06
C VAL A 210 -6.26 -0.34 5.25
N SER A 211 -5.87 0.93 5.30
CA SER A 211 -6.77 2.08 5.27
C SER A 211 -6.36 3.06 4.17
N LYS A 212 -7.35 3.62 3.46
CA LYS A 212 -7.12 4.54 2.34
C LYS A 212 -8.19 5.61 2.27
N PHE A 213 -7.80 6.83 1.95
CA PHE A 213 -8.73 7.86 1.51
C PHE A 213 -9.30 7.55 0.13
N SER A 214 -10.48 8.09 -0.14
CA SER A 214 -11.04 8.13 -1.48
C SER A 214 -10.27 9.13 -2.33
N ASP A 215 -9.92 8.71 -3.55
CA ASP A 215 -9.32 9.61 -4.55
C ASP A 215 -10.32 10.66 -5.09
N HIS A 216 -11.60 10.53 -4.73
CA HIS A 216 -12.70 11.35 -5.25
C HIS A 216 -13.38 12.25 -4.21
N ASP A 217 -13.31 11.91 -2.92
CA ASP A 217 -13.84 12.74 -1.82
C ASP A 217 -12.82 12.79 -0.69
N SER A 218 -12.35 13.98 -0.32
CA SER A 218 -11.32 14.16 0.72
C SER A 218 -11.80 13.77 2.12
N ASN A 219 -13.11 13.63 2.33
CA ASN A 219 -13.69 13.33 3.63
C ASN A 219 -13.99 11.84 3.82
N LEU A 220 -13.98 11.06 2.74
CA LEU A 220 -14.27 9.64 2.79
C LEU A 220 -12.98 8.85 2.87
N PHE A 221 -12.90 7.95 3.84
CA PHE A 221 -11.86 6.93 3.89
C PHE A 221 -12.49 5.56 4.11
N GLY A 222 -11.82 4.53 3.61
CA GLY A 222 -12.18 3.15 3.87
C GLY A 222 -11.07 2.44 4.63
N TYR A 223 -11.43 1.33 5.27
CA TYR A 223 -10.47 0.35 5.75
C TYR A 223 -10.97 -1.06 5.48
N SER A 224 -10.03 -1.98 5.23
CA SER A 224 -10.33 -3.39 5.05
C SER A 224 -10.04 -4.19 6.31
N THR A 225 -10.77 -5.27 6.50
CA THR A 225 -10.64 -6.14 7.67
C THR A 225 -10.27 -7.57 7.28
N THR A 226 -9.72 -8.31 8.25
CA THR A 226 -9.51 -9.75 8.12
C THR A 226 -10.79 -10.57 8.06
N ALA A 227 -11.93 -10.00 8.47
CA ALA A 227 -13.25 -10.63 8.34
C ALA A 227 -13.77 -10.61 6.89
N GLY A 228 -13.13 -9.87 5.99
CA GLY A 228 -13.54 -9.74 4.59
C GLY A 228 -14.51 -8.60 4.33
N ASP A 229 -14.47 -7.56 5.17
CA ASP A 229 -15.28 -6.37 5.00
C ASP A 229 -14.43 -5.16 4.59
N ILE A 230 -14.98 -4.31 3.73
CA ILE A 230 -14.52 -2.94 3.50
C ILE A 230 -15.52 -2.02 4.15
N VAL A 231 -15.07 -1.30 5.17
CA VAL A 231 -15.89 -0.35 5.90
C VAL A 231 -15.53 1.05 5.43
N ILE A 232 -16.52 1.83 5.04
CA ILE A 232 -16.37 3.20 4.51
C ILE A 232 -16.91 4.16 5.56
N ASN A 233 -16.07 5.13 5.94
CA ASN A 233 -16.35 6.14 6.95
C ASN A 233 -16.27 7.55 6.36
N ASP A 234 -17.04 8.47 6.92
CA ASP A 234 -16.97 9.90 6.63
C ASP A 234 -16.50 10.66 7.89
N ILE A 235 -15.43 11.43 7.75
CA ILE A 235 -14.82 12.19 8.85
C ILE A 235 -15.67 13.40 9.28
N ARG A 236 -16.63 13.85 8.46
CA ARG A 236 -17.47 15.02 8.75
C ARG A 236 -18.60 14.70 9.72
N ILE A 237 -19.06 13.45 9.72
CA ILE A 237 -20.24 13.03 10.49
C ILE A 237 -19.92 13.02 11.98
N SER A 238 -18.73 12.53 12.33
CA SER A 238 -18.31 12.38 13.72
C SER A 238 -16.81 12.55 13.85
N SER A 239 -16.36 13.13 14.97
CA SER A 239 -14.94 13.27 15.30
C SER A 239 -14.23 11.93 15.44
N LYS A 240 -14.97 10.85 15.74
CA LYS A 240 -14.46 9.46 15.80
C LYS A 240 -14.79 8.65 14.55
N SER A 241 -15.13 9.31 13.45
CA SER A 241 -15.58 8.71 12.18
C SER A 241 -16.76 7.73 12.33
N GLU A 242 -17.85 7.97 11.60
CA GLU A 242 -18.98 7.04 11.62
C GLU A 242 -18.98 6.20 10.35
N THR A 243 -19.38 4.93 10.50
CA THR A 243 -19.51 4.00 9.37
C THR A 243 -20.69 4.42 8.51
N VAL A 244 -20.43 4.87 7.29
CA VAL A 244 -21.45 5.23 6.31
C VAL A 244 -21.91 4.01 5.54
N ASN A 245 -20.98 3.11 5.23
CA ASN A 245 -21.27 1.95 4.42
C ASN A 245 -20.35 0.77 4.73
N THR A 246 -20.80 -0.45 4.46
CA THR A 246 -19.99 -1.66 4.64
C THR A 246 -20.24 -2.61 3.49
N ILE A 247 -19.15 -2.99 2.82
CA ILE A 247 -19.15 -3.95 1.71
C ILE A 247 -18.56 -5.24 2.25
N SER A 248 -19.40 -6.26 2.36
CA SER A 248 -18.99 -7.58 2.83
C SER A 248 -18.73 -8.53 1.66
N CYS A 249 -17.55 -9.15 1.60
CA CYS A 249 -17.28 -10.23 0.66
C CYS A 249 -17.98 -11.51 1.12
N LYS A 250 -19.22 -11.71 0.66
CA LYS A 250 -19.97 -12.94 0.95
C LYS A 250 -19.49 -14.09 0.08
N ASP A 251 -18.45 -14.80 0.50
CA ASP A 251 -18.21 -16.12 -0.06
C ASP A 251 -19.29 -17.08 0.48
N MET A 252 -20.14 -17.54 -0.44
CA MET A 252 -21.27 -18.47 -0.18
C MET A 252 -20.82 -19.86 0.30
N ASN A 253 -19.54 -20.18 0.10
CA ASN A 253 -18.96 -21.41 0.57
C ASN A 253 -18.29 -21.12 1.91
N HIS A 254 -18.55 -21.93 2.93
CA HIS A 254 -17.94 -21.88 4.27
C HIS A 254 -16.42 -22.14 4.22
N LEU A 255 -15.70 -21.32 3.45
CA LEU A 255 -14.26 -21.33 3.32
C LEU A 255 -13.65 -20.53 4.46
N ASP A 256 -12.45 -20.98 4.83
CA ASP A 256 -11.64 -20.55 5.95
C ASP A 256 -11.46 -19.02 6.01
N GLY A 257 -11.38 -18.47 7.23
CA GLY A 257 -11.31 -17.02 7.47
C GLY A 257 -10.17 -16.34 6.72
N ALA A 258 -9.07 -17.06 6.49
CA ALA A 258 -7.91 -16.56 5.75
C ALA A 258 -8.22 -16.19 4.29
N LEU A 259 -9.16 -16.89 3.62
CA LEU A 259 -9.53 -16.61 2.23
C LEU A 259 -10.46 -15.40 2.08
N LYS A 260 -11.20 -15.08 3.15
CA LYS A 260 -12.12 -13.93 3.19
C LYS A 260 -11.38 -12.63 3.44
N SER A 261 -10.26 -12.67 4.16
CA SER A 261 -9.44 -11.51 4.46
C SER A 261 -9.08 -10.70 3.21
N ILE A 262 -9.40 -9.40 3.25
CA ILE A 262 -9.09 -8.47 2.17
C ILE A 262 -7.69 -7.93 2.41
N SER A 263 -6.75 -8.36 1.57
CA SER A 263 -5.34 -7.95 1.63
C SER A 263 -5.13 -6.49 1.26
N ASP A 264 -5.82 -6.02 0.22
CA ASP A 264 -5.73 -4.63 -0.24
C ASP A 264 -7.03 -4.24 -0.96
N PHE A 265 -7.33 -2.95 -1.00
CA PHE A 265 -8.43 -2.40 -1.80
C PHE A 265 -8.05 -1.02 -2.35
N ASN A 266 -8.72 -0.58 -3.41
CA ASN A 266 -8.55 0.75 -4.00
C ASN A 266 -9.89 1.31 -4.48
N PHE A 267 -10.07 2.61 -4.33
CA PHE A 267 -11.16 3.35 -4.97
C PHE A 267 -10.80 3.57 -6.44
N ILE A 268 -11.60 3.02 -7.35
CA ILE A 268 -11.41 3.25 -8.80
C ILE A 268 -12.15 4.52 -9.20
N ASP A 269 -13.40 4.62 -8.76
CA ASP A 269 -14.31 5.73 -9.05
C ASP A 269 -15.09 6.10 -7.78
N GLN A 270 -15.91 7.14 -7.82
CA GLN A 270 -16.78 7.56 -6.72
C GLN A 270 -17.64 6.41 -6.17
N ASN A 271 -18.05 5.50 -7.05
CA ASN A 271 -18.92 4.37 -6.70
C ASN A 271 -18.25 3.01 -6.88
N LEU A 272 -17.05 2.92 -7.45
CA LEU A 272 -16.44 1.63 -7.80
C LEU A 272 -15.24 1.37 -6.91
N ILE A 273 -15.28 0.23 -6.22
CA ILE A 273 -14.22 -0.20 -5.31
C ILE A 273 -13.71 -1.55 -5.78
N CYS A 274 -12.39 -1.67 -5.88
CA CYS A 274 -11.72 -2.93 -6.18
C CYS A 274 -11.05 -3.45 -4.92
N ALA A 275 -11.25 -4.73 -4.64
CA ALA A 275 -10.68 -5.43 -3.50
C ALA A 275 -9.89 -6.63 -3.98
N ARG A 276 -8.85 -6.97 -3.23
CA ARG A 276 -8.05 -8.16 -3.45
C ARG A 276 -8.03 -9.03 -2.21
N ASN A 277 -8.45 -10.28 -2.38
CA ASN A 277 -8.25 -11.34 -1.41
C ASN A 277 -7.07 -12.20 -1.85
N LEU A 278 -6.77 -13.26 -1.09
CA LEU A 278 -5.65 -14.16 -1.37
C LEU A 278 -5.66 -14.71 -2.81
N ASN A 279 -6.85 -15.10 -3.32
CA ASN A 279 -6.96 -15.72 -4.63
C ASN A 279 -7.88 -14.99 -5.63
N SER A 280 -8.56 -13.92 -5.23
CA SER A 280 -9.55 -13.26 -6.08
C SER A 280 -9.35 -11.75 -6.11
N ILE A 281 -9.64 -11.17 -7.28
CA ILE A 281 -9.87 -9.73 -7.45
C ILE A 281 -11.36 -9.53 -7.61
N LEU A 282 -11.91 -8.67 -6.79
CA LEU A 282 -13.34 -8.39 -6.66
C LEU A 282 -13.57 -6.91 -6.96
N MET A 283 -14.68 -6.61 -7.63
CA MET A 283 -15.10 -5.24 -7.90
C MET A 283 -16.52 -5.04 -7.44
N PHE A 284 -16.75 -3.97 -6.68
CA PHE A 284 -18.01 -3.66 -6.02
C PHE A 284 -18.55 -2.30 -6.45
N ASP A 285 -19.87 -2.15 -6.44
CA ASP A 285 -20.53 -0.85 -6.49
C ASP A 285 -20.81 -0.43 -5.04
N ALA A 286 -20.33 0.73 -4.62
CA ALA A 286 -20.56 1.27 -3.29
C ALA A 286 -22.06 1.48 -3.00
N ARG A 287 -22.89 1.68 -4.03
CA ARG A 287 -24.35 1.82 -3.88
C ARG A 287 -25.06 0.48 -3.71
N ASN A 288 -24.42 -0.62 -4.13
CA ASN A 288 -24.94 -1.97 -3.99
C ASN A 288 -23.92 -2.86 -3.28
N THR A 289 -23.92 -2.80 -1.96
CA THR A 289 -22.95 -3.52 -1.11
C THR A 289 -23.21 -5.01 -0.99
N SER A 290 -24.34 -5.50 -1.50
CA SER A 290 -24.74 -6.89 -1.33
C SER A 290 -24.08 -7.86 -2.30
N LYS A 291 -23.59 -7.37 -3.45
CA LYS A 291 -23.12 -8.22 -4.55
C LYS A 291 -21.96 -7.56 -5.30
N GLU A 292 -20.95 -8.35 -5.60
CA GLU A 292 -19.86 -7.99 -6.50
C GLU A 292 -20.34 -7.87 -7.96
N ILE A 293 -19.82 -6.85 -8.65
CA ILE A 293 -20.03 -6.64 -10.10
C ILE A 293 -19.19 -7.64 -10.88
N PHE A 294 -17.96 -7.88 -10.42
CA PHE A 294 -16.98 -8.67 -11.13
C PHE A 294 -16.09 -9.43 -10.12
N LYS A 295 -15.82 -10.70 -10.43
CA LYS A 295 -14.92 -11.57 -9.69
C LYS A 295 -14.02 -12.29 -10.69
N THR A 296 -12.71 -12.23 -10.47
CA THR A 296 -11.72 -13.02 -11.21
C THR A 296 -10.80 -13.71 -10.23
N GLU A 297 -10.56 -14.99 -10.46
CA GLU A 297 -9.61 -15.78 -9.68
C GLU A 297 -8.22 -15.69 -10.31
N ILE A 298 -7.20 -15.46 -9.48
CA ILE A 298 -5.82 -15.24 -9.92
C ILE A 298 -5.11 -16.59 -10.10
N GLY A 299 -5.43 -17.58 -9.26
CA GLY A 299 -4.80 -18.89 -9.24
C GLY A 299 -5.76 -20.04 -9.53
N GLU A 300 -5.70 -20.59 -10.75
CA GLU A 300 -6.49 -21.76 -11.17
C GLU A 300 -6.13 -23.07 -10.44
N ASN A 301 -4.99 -23.12 -9.74
CA ASN A 301 -4.44 -24.36 -9.15
C ASN A 301 -4.27 -24.34 -7.62
N LEU A 302 -4.54 -23.23 -6.91
CA LEU A 302 -4.38 -23.19 -5.44
C LEU A 302 -5.40 -24.07 -4.71
N PHE A 303 -6.57 -24.29 -5.29
CA PHE A 303 -7.65 -25.07 -4.68
C PHE A 303 -7.59 -26.58 -4.95
N LYS A 304 -6.57 -27.09 -5.67
CA LYS A 304 -6.47 -28.53 -5.97
C LYS A 304 -6.00 -29.38 -4.79
N SER A 305 -5.47 -28.75 -3.74
CA SER A 305 -5.03 -29.44 -2.51
C SER A 305 -5.30 -28.53 -1.30
N PRO A 306 -6.44 -28.71 -0.59
CA PRO A 306 -6.81 -27.95 0.60
C PRO A 306 -5.72 -27.96 1.69
N ASP A 307 -4.96 -29.05 1.78
CA ASP A 307 -3.86 -29.24 2.74
C ASP A 307 -2.75 -28.19 2.63
N VAL A 308 -2.68 -27.44 1.52
CA VAL A 308 -1.70 -26.36 1.37
C VAL A 308 -1.99 -25.25 2.37
N PHE A 309 -3.26 -24.95 2.66
CA PHE A 309 -3.67 -23.88 3.59
C PHE A 309 -3.30 -24.18 5.06
N ASP A 310 -3.22 -25.46 5.42
CA ASP A 310 -2.81 -25.91 6.76
C ASP A 310 -1.29 -25.99 6.94
N THR A 311 -0.52 -25.79 5.87
CA THR A 311 0.95 -25.82 5.90
C THR A 311 1.54 -24.42 5.87
N GLU A 312 2.68 -24.21 6.56
CA GLU A 312 3.49 -22.98 6.46
C GLU A 312 3.92 -22.63 5.02
N ALA A 313 3.72 -23.55 4.07
CA ALA A 313 3.97 -23.36 2.64
C ALA A 313 3.10 -22.26 1.99
N VAL A 314 1.96 -21.88 2.58
CA VAL A 314 1.19 -20.69 2.13
C VAL A 314 2.00 -19.42 2.33
N TYR A 315 2.69 -19.31 3.47
CA TYR A 315 3.51 -18.15 3.81
C TYR A 315 4.90 -18.20 3.15
N ALA A 316 5.37 -19.39 2.77
CA ALA A 316 6.66 -19.56 2.11
C ALA A 316 6.64 -19.22 0.59
N LYS A 317 5.46 -19.01 -0.01
CA LYS A 317 5.27 -18.79 -1.46
C LYS A 317 4.86 -17.36 -1.85
N ILE A 318 4.85 -16.41 -0.91
CA ILE A 318 4.58 -14.98 -1.20
C ILE A 318 5.89 -14.23 -1.36
#